data_AF-A0A3D5BKH0-F1
#
_entry.id   AF-A0A3D5BKH0-F1
#
_cell.length_a   1.000
_cell.length_b   1.000
_cell.length_c   1.000
_cell.angle_alpha   90.00
_cell.angle_beta   90.00
_cell.angle_gamma   90.00
#
_symmetry.space_group_name_H-M   'P 1'
#
loop_
_entity.id
_entity.type
_entity.pdbx_description
1 polymer ?
#
loop_
_entity_poly.entity_id
_entity_poly.type
_entity_poly.pdbx_seq_one_letter_code
_entity_poly.pdbx_strand_id
1 'polypeptide(L)'
;MLIITFFQNCKIMPMLSLPELQRCFMSLFLSKNHHCSLAFAPGVWVLSASLLCWRNNNMPVAFSRMQQTTVLPVSKGLMIQCPASGLVLPLSESPEPAAAAGYLGEGVLLHLQGNQLVAPFAGLCSRQDQAGQQLRFHHANGLQLDIHFPPQCYHQHGRGFDWLVNEKAKVAAGQPVLCVDSALLSQWVQPLYCLITLKQHARFSTIWYRSCYHQAGQDPLFFIELAAQGQSQNA
;
A
#
# COMPACT_ATOMS: atom_id res chain seq x y z
N MET A 1 -2.29 -19.45 -48.05
CA MET A 1 -0.94 -19.05 -48.46
C MET A 1 -0.22 -18.58 -47.20
N LEU A 2 0.84 -19.32 -46.81
CA LEU A 2 1.87 -19.06 -45.78
C LEU A 2 1.39 -18.74 -44.33
N ILE A 3 1.60 -19.52 -43.27
CA ILE A 3 2.79 -20.19 -42.68
C ILE A 3 3.92 -19.23 -42.30
N ILE A 4 4.11 -18.99 -40.98
CA ILE A 4 5.38 -19.15 -40.20
C ILE A 4 4.96 -19.45 -38.73
N THR A 5 4.93 -20.70 -38.22
CA THR A 5 6.00 -21.55 -37.63
C THR A 5 6.54 -21.01 -36.28
N PHE A 6 6.07 -21.50 -35.13
CA PHE A 6 6.48 -22.68 -34.31
C PHE A 6 7.80 -22.53 -33.51
N PHE A 7 7.67 -22.72 -32.19
CA PHE A 7 8.46 -23.50 -31.20
C PHE A 7 8.39 -22.76 -29.85
N GLN A 8 8.04 -23.36 -28.71
CA GLN A 8 8.62 -24.59 -28.18
C GLN A 8 7.78 -25.21 -27.03
N ASN A 9 7.61 -26.53 -27.09
CA ASN A 9 7.53 -27.51 -26.00
C ASN A 9 6.53 -27.33 -24.84
N CYS A 10 5.43 -28.10 -24.86
CA CYS A 10 5.36 -29.37 -24.12
C CYS A 10 4.06 -30.15 -24.43
N LYS A 11 4.27 -31.33 -25.05
CA LYS A 11 3.47 -32.57 -25.09
C LYS A 11 1.93 -32.52 -25.29
N ILE A 12 1.56 -33.20 -26.37
CA ILE A 12 0.22 -33.46 -26.92
C ILE A 12 -0.46 -34.63 -26.20
N MET A 13 -1.76 -34.50 -25.89
CA MET A 13 -2.90 -35.43 -26.11
C MET A 13 -4.03 -35.18 -25.09
N PRO A 14 -5.29 -35.55 -25.38
CA PRO A 14 -6.08 -35.24 -26.56
C PRO A 14 -7.37 -34.49 -26.19
N MET A 15 -8.09 -34.04 -27.22
CA MET A 15 -9.41 -33.41 -27.17
C MET A 15 -10.43 -34.35 -26.50
N LEU A 16 -10.82 -34.04 -25.26
CA LEU A 16 -11.89 -34.72 -24.52
C LEU A 16 -13.14 -33.84 -24.50
N SER A 17 -14.27 -34.47 -24.79
CA SER A 17 -15.59 -33.86 -24.89
C SER A 17 -16.09 -33.36 -23.53
N LEU A 18 -16.95 -32.33 -23.57
CA LEU A 18 -17.51 -31.62 -22.42
C LEU A 18 -18.26 -32.43 -21.32
N PRO A 19 -18.64 -33.73 -21.45
CA PRO A 19 -19.37 -34.39 -20.36
C PRO A 19 -18.52 -34.96 -19.20
N GLU A 20 -17.19 -35.10 -19.32
CA GLU A 20 -16.38 -35.78 -18.28
C GLU A 20 -15.75 -34.85 -17.23
N LEU A 21 -15.77 -33.54 -17.46
CA LEU A 21 -15.21 -32.54 -16.53
C LEU A 21 -16.10 -32.29 -15.28
N GLN A 22 -17.36 -32.74 -15.32
CA GLN A 22 -18.31 -32.59 -14.21
C GLN A 22 -18.15 -33.62 -13.09
N ARG A 23 -17.43 -34.74 -13.32
CA ARG A 23 -17.21 -35.75 -12.26
C ARG A 23 -16.00 -35.49 -11.37
N CYS A 24 -14.98 -34.79 -11.84
CA CYS A 24 -13.83 -34.44 -11.00
C CYS A 24 -14.11 -33.29 -10.03
N PHE A 25 -15.12 -32.45 -10.27
CA PHE A 25 -15.43 -31.31 -9.40
C PHE A 25 -16.21 -31.69 -8.13
N MET A 26 -16.76 -32.91 -8.05
CA MET A 26 -17.60 -33.36 -6.93
C MET A 26 -16.84 -34.08 -5.80
N SER A 27 -15.51 -34.26 -5.89
CA SER A 27 -14.73 -34.99 -4.88
C SER A 27 -13.87 -34.12 -3.96
N LEU A 28 -13.84 -32.80 -4.13
CA LEU A 28 -12.98 -31.90 -3.34
C LEU A 28 -13.74 -30.86 -2.49
N PHE A 29 -15.01 -31.15 -2.14
CA PHE A 29 -15.81 -30.31 -1.23
C PHE A 29 -16.46 -31.13 -0.11
N LEU A 30 -15.66 -31.93 0.59
CA LEU A 30 -16.07 -32.59 1.83
C LEU A 30 -14.89 -32.59 2.82
N SER A 31 -14.63 -31.43 3.44
CA SER A 31 -13.97 -31.41 4.75
C SER A 31 -14.30 -30.13 5.54
N LYS A 32 -15.29 -30.31 6.43
CA LYS A 32 -15.43 -29.75 7.79
C LYS A 32 -15.68 -28.23 7.96
N ASN A 33 -16.96 -27.95 8.19
CA ASN A 33 -17.55 -27.24 9.35
C ASN A 33 -17.06 -25.80 9.66
N HIS A 34 -17.93 -24.81 9.41
CA HIS A 34 -18.89 -24.30 10.41
C HIS A 34 -19.96 -23.38 9.74
N HIS A 35 -21.22 -23.79 9.88
CA HIS A 35 -22.52 -23.09 9.68
C HIS A 35 -22.61 -21.91 8.68
N CYS A 36 -23.14 -22.20 7.49
CA CYS A 36 -23.88 -21.21 6.69
C CYS A 36 -25.11 -21.90 6.09
N SER A 37 -26.30 -21.67 6.67
CA SER A 37 -27.56 -22.17 6.10
C SER A 37 -27.91 -21.34 4.88
N LEU A 38 -27.71 -21.93 3.69
CA LEU A 38 -28.24 -21.45 2.41
C LEU A 38 -29.58 -22.15 2.17
N ALA A 39 -30.68 -21.40 2.26
CA ALA A 39 -31.97 -21.83 1.75
C ALA A 39 -31.96 -21.69 0.23
N PHE A 40 -32.11 -22.82 -0.48
CA PHE A 40 -32.14 -22.87 -1.94
C PHE A 40 -33.58 -22.63 -2.45
N ALA A 41 -33.80 -21.52 -3.13
CA ALA A 41 -34.88 -21.36 -4.09
C ALA A 41 -34.34 -21.65 -5.51
N PRO A 42 -35.13 -22.27 -6.41
CA PRO A 42 -34.66 -22.67 -7.73
C PRO A 42 -34.60 -21.46 -8.68
N GLY A 43 -33.39 -20.99 -8.96
CA GLY A 43 -33.15 -19.85 -9.87
C GLY A 43 -31.70 -19.38 -9.80
N VAL A 44 -30.76 -20.21 -10.25
CA VAL A 44 -29.32 -20.01 -10.04
C VAL A 44 -28.74 -19.04 -11.07
N TRP A 45 -28.78 -17.74 -10.74
CA TRP A 45 -27.90 -16.68 -11.26
C TRP A 45 -27.03 -16.09 -10.15
N VAL A 46 -26.59 -16.91 -9.18
CA VAL A 46 -25.84 -16.42 -7.99
C VAL A 46 -24.35 -16.75 -8.03
N LEU A 47 -23.87 -17.57 -8.98
CA LEU A 47 -22.46 -17.95 -9.05
C LEU A 47 -21.56 -16.99 -9.83
N SER A 48 -22.11 -15.99 -10.54
CA SER A 48 -21.29 -15.07 -11.34
C SER A 48 -20.66 -13.93 -10.54
N ALA A 49 -21.29 -13.50 -9.43
CA ALA A 49 -20.81 -12.34 -8.66
C ALA A 49 -19.52 -12.65 -7.88
N SER A 50 -19.43 -13.82 -7.24
CA SER A 50 -18.24 -14.20 -6.45
C SER A 50 -17.01 -14.44 -7.33
N LEU A 51 -17.19 -14.94 -8.56
CA LEU A 51 -16.11 -15.13 -9.54
C LEU A 51 -15.68 -13.80 -10.20
N LEU A 52 -16.59 -12.83 -10.35
CA LEU A 52 -16.23 -11.48 -10.81
C LEU A 52 -15.43 -10.70 -9.76
N CYS A 53 -15.80 -10.81 -8.48
CA CYS A 53 -15.05 -10.19 -7.38
C CYS A 53 -13.68 -10.83 -7.14
N TRP A 54 -13.46 -12.09 -7.54
CA TRP A 54 -12.12 -12.67 -7.54
C TRP A 54 -11.31 -12.26 -8.77
N ARG A 55 -11.95 -12.10 -9.93
CA ARG A 55 -11.27 -11.73 -11.19
C ARG A 55 -10.83 -10.26 -11.23
N ASN A 56 -11.55 -9.37 -10.57
CA ASN A 56 -11.10 -8.00 -10.32
C ASN A 56 -10.49 -8.01 -8.92
N ASN A 57 -9.18 -7.82 -8.77
CA ASN A 57 -8.40 -7.79 -7.52
C ASN A 57 -8.83 -6.69 -6.49
N ASN A 58 -10.12 -6.37 -6.39
CA ASN A 58 -10.73 -5.45 -5.46
C ASN A 58 -11.36 -6.23 -4.30
N MET A 59 -10.53 -6.90 -3.50
CA MET A 59 -10.94 -7.25 -2.14
C MET A 59 -10.77 -5.97 -1.30
N PRO A 60 -11.85 -5.32 -0.84
CA PRO A 60 -11.70 -4.23 0.12
C PRO A 60 -11.03 -4.80 1.37
N VAL A 61 -10.01 -4.12 1.87
CA VAL A 61 -9.35 -4.45 3.14
C VAL A 61 -10.39 -4.21 4.23
N ALA A 62 -11.11 -5.27 4.63
CA ALA A 62 -12.35 -5.20 5.41
C ALA A 62 -12.22 -4.58 6.83
N PHE A 63 -11.03 -4.13 7.20
CA PHE A 63 -10.71 -3.52 8.50
C PHE A 63 -9.82 -2.27 8.39
N SER A 64 -9.72 -1.66 7.21
CA SER A 64 -8.92 -0.44 7.03
C SER A 64 -9.52 0.74 7.80
N ARG A 65 -8.71 1.35 8.66
CA ARG A 65 -9.00 2.60 9.38
C ARG A 65 -8.78 3.83 8.50
N MET A 66 -8.28 3.66 7.28
CA MET A 66 -8.04 4.75 6.32
C MET A 66 -9.33 5.23 5.68
N GLN A 67 -9.55 6.53 5.73
CA GLN A 67 -10.71 7.20 5.15
C GLN A 67 -10.24 8.37 4.28
N GLN A 68 -10.68 8.38 3.03
CA GLN A 68 -10.43 9.50 2.13
C GLN A 68 -11.43 10.62 2.45
N THR A 69 -10.94 11.86 2.57
CA THR A 69 -11.79 13.03 2.74
C THR A 69 -11.32 14.19 1.85
N THR A 70 -12.24 15.09 1.53
CA THR A 70 -11.92 16.36 0.87
C THR A 70 -11.54 17.43 1.91
N VAL A 71 -12.08 17.32 3.13
CA VAL A 71 -11.88 18.28 4.22
C VAL A 71 -11.45 17.52 5.47
N LEU A 72 -10.36 17.96 6.10
CA LEU A 72 -9.89 17.35 7.34
C LEU A 72 -10.90 17.63 8.47
N PRO A 73 -11.22 16.63 9.30
CA PRO A 73 -12.16 16.82 10.40
C PRO A 73 -11.60 17.81 11.44
N VAL A 74 -12.49 18.58 12.05
CA VAL A 74 -12.17 19.50 13.15
C VAL A 74 -12.28 18.75 14.47
N SER A 75 -11.45 17.72 14.64
CA SER A 75 -11.41 16.89 15.86
C SER A 75 -10.02 16.96 16.51
N LYS A 76 -9.90 16.47 17.75
CA LYS A 76 -8.59 16.34 18.40
C LYS A 76 -7.89 15.11 17.83
N GLY A 77 -6.74 15.31 17.22
CA GLY A 77 -5.96 14.25 16.59
C GLY A 77 -4.48 14.60 16.42
N LEU A 78 -3.74 13.67 15.83
CA LEU A 78 -2.34 13.86 15.45
C LEU A 78 -2.25 14.20 13.96
N MET A 79 -1.56 15.28 13.62
CA MET A 79 -1.27 15.65 12.25
C MET A 79 0.13 15.19 11.86
N ILE A 80 0.25 14.53 10.71
CA ILE A 80 1.52 14.11 10.12
C ILE A 80 1.72 14.91 8.83
N GLN A 81 2.84 15.64 8.74
CA GLN A 81 3.14 16.43 7.55
C GLN A 81 3.54 15.54 6.37
N CYS A 82 3.29 16.02 5.16
CA CYS A 82 3.71 15.32 3.96
C CYS A 82 5.24 15.34 3.84
N PRO A 83 5.91 14.20 3.66
CA PRO A 83 7.36 14.16 3.59
C PRO A 83 7.90 14.60 2.23
N ALA A 84 7.10 14.57 1.16
CA ALA A 84 7.51 15.04 -0.17
C ALA A 84 6.37 15.76 -0.90
N SER A 85 6.72 16.61 -1.86
CA SER A 85 5.74 17.31 -2.68
C SER A 85 5.27 16.42 -3.83
N GLY A 86 3.95 16.32 -4.01
CA GLY A 86 3.41 15.38 -5.00
C GLY A 86 1.90 15.19 -4.94
N LEU A 87 1.40 14.37 -5.85
CA LEU A 87 0.00 13.96 -5.88
C LEU A 87 -0.20 12.72 -4.99
N VAL A 88 -1.09 12.82 -4.01
CA VAL A 88 -1.45 11.71 -3.12
C VAL A 88 -2.65 10.97 -3.70
N LEU A 89 -2.55 9.64 -3.73
CA LEU A 89 -3.52 8.70 -4.25
C LEU A 89 -3.76 7.56 -3.24
N PRO A 90 -4.92 6.87 -3.30
CA PRO A 90 -5.14 5.68 -2.47
C PRO A 90 -4.10 4.60 -2.77
N LEU A 91 -3.72 3.83 -1.74
CA LEU A 91 -2.75 2.75 -1.90
C LEU A 91 -3.20 1.67 -2.90
N SER A 92 -4.52 1.52 -3.09
CA SER A 92 -5.12 0.60 -4.07
C SER A 92 -4.78 0.93 -5.53
N GLU A 93 -4.39 2.19 -5.82
CA GLU A 93 -3.92 2.60 -7.16
C GLU A 93 -2.42 2.36 -7.35
N SER A 94 -1.74 1.78 -6.36
CA SER A 94 -0.32 1.46 -6.47
C SER A 94 -0.06 0.49 -7.62
N PRO A 95 0.99 0.72 -8.43
CA PRO A 95 1.43 -0.23 -9.45
C PRO A 95 2.01 -1.51 -8.83
N GLU A 96 2.27 -1.54 -7.52
CA GLU A 96 2.76 -2.72 -6.80
C GLU A 96 1.59 -3.57 -6.26
N PRO A 97 1.40 -4.82 -6.73
CA PRO A 97 0.26 -5.65 -6.32
C PRO A 97 0.19 -5.90 -4.80
N ALA A 98 1.35 -6.02 -4.14
CA ALA A 98 1.42 -6.24 -2.71
C ALA A 98 0.96 -5.00 -1.91
N ALA A 99 1.30 -3.80 -2.40
CA ALA A 99 0.85 -2.55 -1.81
C ALA A 99 -0.64 -2.31 -2.08
N ALA A 100 -1.09 -2.52 -3.32
CA ALA A 100 -2.48 -2.35 -3.73
C ALA A 100 -3.44 -3.27 -2.96
N ALA A 101 -2.99 -4.48 -2.60
CA ALA A 101 -3.73 -5.42 -1.76
C ALA A 101 -3.66 -5.09 -0.25
N GLY A 102 -2.90 -4.06 0.16
CA GLY A 102 -2.79 -3.62 1.56
C GLY A 102 -1.81 -4.41 2.43
N TYR A 103 -0.95 -5.27 1.86
CA TYR A 103 0.00 -6.08 2.64
C TYR A 103 1.10 -5.24 3.32
N LEU A 104 1.41 -4.06 2.77
CA LEU A 104 2.37 -3.13 3.39
C LEU A 104 1.79 -2.35 4.57
N GLY A 105 0.49 -2.52 4.85
CA GLY A 105 -0.25 -1.82 5.88
C GLY A 105 -1.10 -0.69 5.32
N GLU A 106 -1.56 0.18 6.21
CA GLU A 106 -2.39 1.33 5.87
C GLU A 106 -1.52 2.49 5.42
N GLY A 107 -1.86 3.12 4.31
CA GLY A 107 -1.03 4.15 3.73
C GLY A 107 -1.59 4.74 2.45
N VAL A 108 -0.74 5.51 1.78
CA VAL A 108 -1.05 6.19 0.53
C VAL A 108 0.07 6.01 -0.48
N LEU A 109 -0.30 6.08 -1.74
CA LEU A 109 0.62 6.23 -2.86
C LEU A 109 0.88 7.73 -3.04
N LEU A 110 2.13 8.13 -3.18
CA LEU A 110 2.50 9.51 -3.49
C LEU A 110 3.32 9.55 -4.77
N HIS A 111 2.79 10.21 -5.80
CA HIS A 111 3.54 10.53 -7.02
C HIS A 111 4.43 11.74 -6.77
N LEU A 112 5.74 11.51 -6.75
CA LEU A 112 6.74 12.51 -6.43
C LEU A 112 6.84 13.52 -7.58
N GLN A 113 6.70 14.80 -7.23
CA GLN A 113 6.90 15.92 -8.16
C GLN A 113 8.02 16.86 -7.69
N GLY A 114 8.49 16.70 -6.44
CA GLY A 114 9.66 17.39 -5.91
C GLY A 114 10.89 16.49 -5.86
N ASN A 115 12.05 17.12 -5.70
CA ASN A 115 13.35 16.44 -5.60
C ASN A 115 13.80 16.28 -4.14
N GLN A 116 12.96 16.63 -3.16
CA GLN A 116 13.38 16.68 -1.76
C GLN A 116 12.37 15.97 -0.88
N LEU A 117 12.91 15.14 0.01
CA LEU A 117 12.19 14.47 1.07
C LEU A 117 12.59 15.12 2.41
N VAL A 118 11.58 15.51 3.18
CA VAL A 118 11.71 16.10 4.51
C VAL A 118 11.13 15.17 5.57
N ALA A 119 11.58 15.34 6.81
CA ALA A 119 11.04 14.61 7.95
C ALA A 119 9.59 15.06 8.24
N PRO A 120 8.61 14.13 8.28
CA PRO A 120 7.20 14.49 8.49
C PRO A 120 6.90 14.94 9.94
N PHE A 121 7.77 14.58 10.89
CA PHE A 121 7.70 14.96 12.30
C PHE A 121 9.10 14.86 12.94
N ALA A 122 9.26 15.45 14.13
CA ALA A 122 10.47 15.32 14.91
C ALA A 122 10.61 13.91 15.50
N GLY A 123 11.79 13.29 15.38
CA GLY A 123 11.99 11.92 15.81
C GLY A 123 13.30 11.30 15.35
N LEU A 124 13.33 9.97 15.29
CA LEU A 124 14.44 9.22 14.73
C LEU A 124 14.12 8.84 13.28
N CYS A 125 14.98 9.23 12.35
CA CYS A 125 14.99 8.74 10.97
C CYS A 125 16.01 7.61 10.86
N SER A 126 15.63 6.49 10.23
CA SER A 126 16.51 5.35 10.02
C SER A 126 16.32 4.72 8.64
N ARG A 127 17.43 4.47 7.96
CA ARG A 127 17.46 3.65 6.72
C ARG A 127 17.37 2.18 7.10
N GLN A 128 16.43 1.45 6.50
CA GLN A 128 16.19 0.04 6.83
C GLN A 128 17.01 -0.93 5.96
N ASP A 129 17.50 -0.48 4.81
CA ASP A 129 18.23 -1.26 3.84
C ASP A 129 19.52 -0.53 3.40
N GLN A 130 20.52 -1.30 2.95
CA GLN A 130 21.82 -0.74 2.53
C GLN A 130 21.70 0.17 1.30
N ALA A 131 20.69 -0.04 0.46
CA ALA A 131 20.42 0.78 -0.72
C ALA A 131 19.53 2.00 -0.43
N GLY A 132 18.91 2.07 0.77
CA GLY A 132 18.09 3.19 1.23
C GLY A 132 16.71 3.31 0.57
N GLN A 133 16.15 2.23 0.04
CA GLN A 133 14.79 2.21 -0.50
C GLN A 133 13.71 2.37 0.57
N GLN A 134 14.04 2.04 1.82
CA GLN A 134 13.09 2.11 2.91
C GLN A 134 13.60 3.04 4.00
N LEU A 135 12.82 4.09 4.23
CA LEU A 135 13.01 5.00 5.33
C LEU A 135 11.96 4.75 6.39
N ARG A 136 12.40 4.70 7.64
CA ARG A 136 11.53 4.62 8.80
C ARG A 136 11.70 5.83 9.68
N PHE A 137 10.60 6.51 9.97
CA PHE A 137 10.51 7.57 10.94
C PHE A 137 9.83 7.05 12.20
N HIS A 138 10.48 7.24 13.34
CA HIS A 138 9.96 6.87 14.64
C HIS A 138 9.74 8.12 15.50
N HIS A 139 8.49 8.37 15.87
CA HIS A 139 8.12 9.47 16.76
C HIS A 139 8.31 9.05 18.23
N ALA A 140 8.55 10.01 19.13
CA ALA A 140 8.67 9.73 20.56
C ALA A 140 7.43 9.06 21.17
N ASN A 141 6.25 9.31 20.59
CA ASN A 141 4.97 8.75 21.03
C ASN A 141 4.72 7.31 20.55
N GLY A 142 5.67 6.66 19.88
CA GLY A 142 5.56 5.29 19.36
C GLY A 142 4.93 5.18 17.96
N LEU A 143 4.58 6.30 17.32
CA LEU A 143 4.16 6.32 15.91
C LEU A 143 5.35 5.94 15.02
N GLN A 144 5.11 5.04 14.08
CA GLN A 144 6.08 4.64 13.06
C GLN A 144 5.49 4.86 11.66
N LEU A 145 6.24 5.59 10.83
CA LEU A 145 5.93 5.87 9.44
C LEU A 145 7.05 5.30 8.57
N ASP A 146 6.67 4.47 7.60
CA ASP A 146 7.59 3.87 6.64
C ASP A 146 7.36 4.49 5.25
N ILE A 147 8.44 4.84 4.57
CA ILE A 147 8.43 5.29 3.18
C ILE A 147 9.20 4.26 2.38
N HIS A 148 8.54 3.70 1.36
CA HIS A 148 9.14 2.73 0.45
C HIS A 148 9.24 3.34 -0.94
N PHE A 149 10.42 3.27 -1.52
CA PHE A 149 10.65 3.60 -2.91
C PHE A 149 10.48 2.37 -3.81
N PRO A 150 10.16 2.55 -5.10
CA PRO A 150 9.94 1.46 -6.04
C PRO A 150 11.17 0.55 -6.12
N PRO A 151 10.98 -0.78 -6.24
CA PRO A 151 12.08 -1.75 -6.34
C PRO A 151 13.01 -1.47 -7.53
N GLN A 152 12.50 -0.86 -8.60
CA GLN A 152 13.30 -0.49 -9.78
C GLN A 152 14.44 0.49 -9.45
N CYS A 153 14.27 1.32 -8.41
CA CYS A 153 15.31 2.26 -7.97
C CYS A 153 16.47 1.54 -7.25
N TYR A 154 16.27 0.30 -6.78
CA TYR A 154 17.28 -0.54 -6.11
C TYR A 154 18.42 -0.95 -7.04
N HIS A 155 18.07 -1.39 -8.27
CA HIS A 155 18.96 -2.09 -9.19
C HIS A 155 20.19 -1.27 -9.60
N GLN A 156 20.21 0.00 -9.20
CA GLN A 156 21.20 1.00 -9.54
C GLN A 156 22.09 1.36 -8.34
N HIS A 157 22.10 0.52 -7.29
CA HIS A 157 22.97 0.65 -6.11
C HIS A 157 22.88 2.02 -5.42
N GLY A 158 21.66 2.57 -5.29
CA GLY A 158 21.43 3.86 -4.64
C GLY A 158 21.74 5.10 -5.49
N ARG A 159 22.02 4.95 -6.80
CA ARG A 159 22.15 6.10 -7.72
C ARG A 159 20.84 6.88 -7.77
N GLY A 160 20.93 8.20 -7.64
CA GLY A 160 19.78 9.11 -7.60
C GLY A 160 19.25 9.42 -6.20
N PHE A 161 19.85 8.83 -5.15
CA PHE A 161 19.52 9.11 -3.75
C PHE A 161 20.71 9.78 -3.04
N ASP A 162 20.58 11.08 -2.80
CA ASP A 162 21.57 11.87 -2.07
C ASP A 162 21.13 12.07 -0.61
N TRP A 163 21.67 11.23 0.27
CA TRP A 163 21.34 11.23 1.70
C TRP A 163 21.93 12.45 2.41
N LEU A 164 21.06 13.25 3.04
CA LEU A 164 21.46 14.46 3.79
C LEU A 164 21.67 14.20 5.28
N VAL A 165 21.35 12.99 5.74
CA VAL A 165 21.47 12.55 7.13
C VAL A 165 22.12 11.17 7.22
N ASN A 166 22.73 10.88 8.38
CA ASN A 166 23.32 9.57 8.66
C ASN A 166 22.25 8.45 8.70
N GLU A 167 22.68 7.19 8.63
CA GLU A 167 21.79 6.01 8.64
C GLU A 167 20.79 5.97 9.78
N LYS A 168 21.16 6.49 10.95
CA LYS A 168 20.30 6.67 12.11
C LYS A 168 20.54 8.07 12.65
N ALA A 169 19.60 8.96 12.43
CA ALA A 169 19.74 10.37 12.80
C ALA A 169 18.49 10.84 13.56
N LYS A 170 18.69 11.73 14.53
CA LYS A 170 17.60 12.50 15.10
C LYS A 170 17.32 13.67 14.16
N VAL A 171 16.06 13.86 13.81
CA VAL A 171 15.61 14.87 12.85
C VAL A 171 14.53 15.75 13.46
N ALA A 172 14.51 17.03 13.08
CA ALA A 172 13.42 17.95 13.38
C ALA A 172 12.31 17.84 12.32
N ALA A 173 11.09 18.25 12.66
CA ALA A 173 9.99 18.32 11.68
C ALA A 173 10.36 19.27 10.53
N GLY A 174 10.13 18.86 9.29
CA GLY A 174 10.49 19.61 8.09
C GLY A 174 11.98 19.60 7.73
N GLN A 175 12.83 18.94 8.52
CA GLN A 175 14.25 18.83 8.20
C GLN A 175 14.46 17.99 6.93
N PRO A 176 15.24 18.47 5.94
CA PRO A 176 15.64 17.68 4.78
C PRO A 176 16.40 16.41 5.17
N VAL A 177 15.99 15.27 4.61
CA VAL A 177 16.64 13.97 4.89
C VAL A 177 17.27 13.32 3.65
N LEU A 178 16.68 13.57 2.48
CA LEU A 178 17.07 12.94 1.23
C LEU A 178 16.76 13.90 0.09
N CYS A 179 17.71 14.06 -0.82
CA CYS A 179 17.51 14.66 -2.12
C CYS A 179 17.44 13.55 -3.17
N VAL A 180 16.50 13.65 -4.09
CA VAL A 180 16.19 12.64 -5.09
C VAL A 180 16.39 13.26 -6.47
N ASP A 181 17.24 12.65 -7.29
CA ASP A 181 17.40 13.04 -8.68
C ASP A 181 16.27 12.44 -9.53
N SER A 182 15.18 13.20 -9.65
CA SER A 182 14.02 12.79 -10.43
C SER A 182 14.35 12.59 -11.91
N ALA A 183 15.30 13.34 -12.48
CA ALA A 183 15.67 13.19 -13.89
C ALA A 183 16.36 11.84 -14.14
N LEU A 184 17.26 11.44 -13.25
CA LEU A 184 17.94 10.16 -13.33
C LEU A 184 16.97 8.98 -13.06
N LEU A 185 16.14 9.08 -12.00
CA LEU A 185 15.18 8.02 -11.67
C LEU A 185 14.05 7.89 -12.71
N SER A 186 13.72 8.96 -13.42
CA SER A 186 12.71 8.94 -14.49
C SER A 186 13.07 8.02 -15.66
N GLN A 187 14.33 7.58 -15.77
CA GLN A 187 14.73 6.60 -16.78
C GLN A 187 14.23 5.18 -16.45
N TRP A 188 13.86 4.94 -15.19
CA TRP A 188 13.50 3.62 -14.68
C TRP A 188 12.04 3.54 -14.22
N VAL A 189 11.50 4.62 -13.67
CA VAL A 189 10.13 4.67 -13.16
C VAL A 189 9.48 6.00 -13.53
N GLN A 190 8.37 5.94 -14.29
CA GLN A 190 7.52 7.10 -14.56
C GLN A 190 6.04 6.77 -14.37
N PRO A 191 5.28 7.60 -13.60
CA PRO A 191 5.79 8.66 -12.73
C PRO A 191 6.61 8.09 -11.58
N LEU A 192 7.60 8.84 -11.07
CA LEU A 192 8.30 8.45 -9.85
C LEU A 192 7.32 8.51 -8.68
N TYR A 193 7.26 7.45 -7.88
CA TYR A 193 6.34 7.37 -6.74
C TYR A 193 7.05 6.88 -5.48
N CYS A 194 6.40 7.06 -4.34
CA CYS A 194 6.74 6.37 -3.10
C CYS A 194 5.47 5.91 -2.38
N LEU A 195 5.61 4.85 -1.59
CA LEU A 195 4.53 4.30 -0.77
C LEU A 195 4.77 4.73 0.67
N ILE A 196 3.83 5.48 1.24
CA ILE A 196 3.93 5.98 2.60
C ILE A 196 2.94 5.21 3.44
N THR A 197 3.42 4.39 4.38
CA THR A 197 2.59 3.55 5.24
C THR A 197 2.79 3.87 6.72
N LEU A 198 1.74 3.65 7.49
CA LEU A 198 1.73 3.78 8.93
C LEU A 198 1.65 2.39 9.55
N LYS A 199 2.48 2.15 10.57
CA LYS A 199 2.33 0.94 11.38
C LYS A 199 1.07 1.04 12.22
N GLN A 200 0.28 -0.02 12.21
CA GLN A 200 -0.94 -0.10 12.99
C GLN A 200 -0.62 0.07 14.48
N HIS A 201 -1.43 0.88 15.16
CA HIS A 201 -1.31 1.12 16.58
C HIS A 201 -2.68 1.01 17.25
N ALA A 202 -2.73 0.42 18.45
CA ALA A 202 -3.99 0.18 19.17
C ALA A 202 -4.79 1.46 19.44
N ARG A 203 -4.09 2.60 19.56
CA ARG A 203 -4.70 3.92 19.85
C ARG A 203 -5.29 4.63 18.63
N PHE A 204 -5.06 4.17 17.40
CA PHE A 204 -5.60 4.83 16.21
C PHE A 204 -7.06 4.40 16.01
N SER A 205 -8.00 5.33 15.96
CA SER A 205 -9.40 5.02 15.61
C SER A 205 -9.60 5.10 14.10
N THR A 206 -9.34 6.28 13.55
CA THR A 206 -9.54 6.61 12.13
C THR A 206 -8.34 7.39 11.63
N ILE A 207 -7.90 7.08 10.41
CA ILE A 207 -6.81 7.78 9.73
C ILE A 207 -7.39 8.44 8.50
N TRP A 208 -7.37 9.76 8.48
CA TRP A 208 -7.87 10.56 7.39
C TRP A 208 -6.72 10.99 6.48
N TYR A 209 -6.94 10.94 5.17
CA TYR A 209 -6.03 11.49 4.18
C TYR A 209 -6.82 12.21 3.08
N ARG A 210 -6.14 13.07 2.32
CA ARG A 210 -6.72 13.75 1.17
C ARG A 210 -6.06 13.26 -0.12
N SER A 211 -6.86 12.94 -1.13
CA SER A 211 -6.37 12.60 -2.46
C SER A 211 -6.24 13.88 -3.30
N CYS A 212 -5.17 14.62 -3.06
CA CYS A 212 -4.85 15.87 -3.77
C CYS A 212 -3.34 16.12 -3.78
N TYR A 213 -2.93 17.19 -4.45
CA TYR A 213 -1.55 17.66 -4.34
C TYR A 213 -1.25 18.09 -2.90
N HIS A 214 -0.08 17.69 -2.39
CA HIS A 214 0.45 18.08 -1.09
C HIS A 214 1.86 18.64 -1.27
N GLN A 215 2.17 19.70 -0.53
CA GLN A 215 3.50 20.29 -0.46
C GLN A 215 4.29 19.75 0.74
N ALA A 216 5.55 19.39 0.51
CA ALA A 216 6.47 18.85 1.51
C ALA A 216 6.58 19.77 2.74
N GLY A 217 6.38 19.21 3.93
CA GLY A 217 6.55 19.90 5.22
C GLY A 217 5.50 20.98 5.54
N GLN A 218 4.55 21.23 4.64
CA GLN A 218 3.51 22.26 4.82
C GLN A 218 2.12 21.65 4.93
N ASP A 219 1.79 20.74 4.01
CA ASP A 219 0.47 20.11 4.00
C ASP A 219 0.45 18.84 4.85
N PRO A 220 -0.58 18.64 5.69
CA PRO A 220 -0.77 17.38 6.42
C PRO A 220 -1.16 16.25 5.47
N LEU A 221 -0.38 15.17 5.48
CA LEU A 221 -0.67 13.95 4.73
C LEU A 221 -1.71 13.09 5.44
N PHE A 222 -1.54 12.90 6.75
CA PHE A 222 -2.46 12.13 7.58
C PHE A 222 -2.96 12.96 8.74
N PHE A 223 -4.24 12.78 9.04
CA PHE A 223 -4.84 13.21 10.29
C PHE A 223 -5.37 11.98 11.03
N ILE A 224 -4.77 11.68 12.18
CA ILE A 224 -5.07 10.47 12.95
C ILE A 224 -5.94 10.85 14.16
N GLU A 225 -7.14 10.30 14.19
CA GLU A 225 -7.99 10.34 15.38
C GLU A 225 -7.54 9.27 16.37
N LEU A 226 -7.49 9.66 17.64
CA LEU A 226 -7.12 8.76 18.73
C LEU A 226 -8.39 8.20 19.38
N ALA A 227 -8.41 6.90 19.63
CA ALA A 227 -9.45 6.28 20.41
C ALA A 227 -9.48 6.92 21.82
N ALA A 228 -10.67 7.31 22.28
CA ALA A 228 -10.87 7.82 23.63
C ALA A 228 -10.38 6.76 24.63
N GLN A 229 -9.51 7.16 25.56
CA GLN A 229 -9.07 6.26 26.62
C GLN A 229 -10.29 5.94 27.50
N GLY A 230 -10.76 4.70 27.43
CA GLY A 230 -11.65 4.16 28.45
C GLY A 230 -10.99 4.32 29.81
N GLN A 231 -11.74 4.89 30.74
CA GLN A 231 -11.38 5.02 32.15
C GLN A 231 -10.94 3.65 32.71
N SER A 232 -9.80 3.67 33.41
CA SER A 232 -9.37 2.72 34.45
C SER A 232 -9.94 1.31 34.43
N GLN A 233 -9.20 0.36 33.85
CA GLN A 233 -9.10 -0.96 34.47
C GLN A 233 -7.94 -0.91 35.46
N ASN A 234 -8.23 -0.56 36.71
CA ASN A 234 -7.43 -0.98 37.85
C ASN A 234 -8.40 -1.38 38.95
N ALA A 235 -8.41 -2.69 39.18
CA ALA A 235 -8.97 -3.39 40.32
C ALA A 235 -8.18 -3.08 41.61
#